data_AF-A0A1D8IKA6-F1
#
_entry.id   AF-A0A1D8IKA6-F1
#
_cell.length_a   1.000
_cell.length_b   1.000
_cell.length_c   1.000
_cell.angle_alpha   90.00
_cell.angle_beta   90.00
_cell.angle_gamma   90.00
#
_symmetry.space_group_name_H-M   'P 1'
#
loop_
_entity.id
_entity.type
_entity.pdbx_description
1 polymer ?
#
loop_
_entity_poly.entity_id
_entity_poly.type
_entity_poly.pdbx_seq_one_letter_code
_entity_poly.pdbx_strand_id
1 'polypeptide(L)'
;MLTLKGREEILKLIESDLVGGWDEADRALKNVIRMLLSQRPDLIRLYFMPTTWQQILRLDRRQAATVILVTMKGAVVEANGAPPITCWEQARFYLDTRIPVYEGLARAWCAAHPDNCPARLRTQTNSQNPTALTDGHCS
;
A
#
# COMPACT_ATOMS: atom_id res chain seq x y z
N MET A 1 8.28 10.56 7.97
CA MET A 1 7.98 11.46 6.83
C MET A 1 9.05 11.28 5.76
N LEU A 2 8.66 11.17 4.48
CA LEU A 2 9.60 10.97 3.36
C LEU A 2 10.26 12.28 2.93
N THR A 3 11.44 12.17 2.30
CA THR A 3 12.12 13.28 1.62
C THR A 3 11.42 13.63 0.30
N LEU A 4 11.65 14.84 -0.23
CA LEU A 4 11.14 15.24 -1.55
C LEU A 4 11.63 14.28 -2.64
N LYS A 5 12.94 14.01 -2.68
CA LYS A 5 13.53 13.05 -3.60
C LYS A 5 12.93 11.64 -3.44
N GLY A 6 12.68 11.20 -2.20
CA GLY A 6 12.04 9.92 -1.94
C GLY A 6 10.63 9.83 -2.54
N ARG A 7 9.86 10.94 -2.50
CA ARG A 7 8.55 11.02 -3.16
C ARG A 7 8.67 11.01 -4.68
N GLU A 8 9.62 11.75 -5.25
CA GLU A 8 9.88 11.78 -6.70
C GLU A 8 10.27 10.41 -7.25
N GLU A 9 11.12 9.64 -6.55
CA GLU A 9 11.50 8.30 -7.00
C GLU A 9 10.32 7.31 -6.90
N ILE A 10 9.43 7.49 -5.92
CA ILE A 10 8.19 6.71 -5.84
C ILE A 10 7.26 7.06 -7.00
N LEU A 11 7.13 8.35 -7.35
CA LEU A 11 6.38 8.79 -8.52
C LEU A 11 6.92 8.18 -9.81
N LYS A 12 8.24 8.21 -10.02
CA LYS A 12 8.88 7.55 -11.18
C LYS A 12 8.62 6.05 -11.21
N LEU A 13 8.59 5.39 -10.06
CA LEU A 13 8.28 3.95 -9.98
C LEU A 13 6.82 3.66 -10.33
N ILE A 14 5.90 4.58 -10.03
CA ILE A 14 4.48 4.49 -10.41
C ILE A 14 4.29 4.79 -11.89
N GLU A 15 4.94 5.83 -12.39
CA GLU A 15 4.86 6.26 -13.80
C GLU A 15 5.61 5.31 -14.74
N SER A 16 6.57 4.55 -14.22
CA SER A 16 7.20 3.50 -14.99
C SER A 16 6.21 2.37 -15.23
N ASP A 17 6.04 1.98 -16.49
CA ASP A 17 5.21 0.87 -17.03
C ASP A 17 5.55 -0.53 -16.44
N LEU A 18 6.31 -0.58 -15.35
CA LEU A 18 6.76 -1.78 -14.64
C LEU A 18 5.66 -2.48 -13.84
N VAL A 19 4.45 -1.90 -13.77
CA VAL A 19 3.38 -2.35 -12.89
C VAL A 19 2.03 -2.16 -13.58
N GLY A 20 1.40 -3.25 -14.03
CA GLY A 20 0.07 -3.24 -14.68
C GLY A 20 -1.11 -3.27 -13.70
N GLY A 21 -0.87 -3.15 -12.39
CA GLY A 21 -1.94 -3.12 -11.38
C GLY A 21 -1.45 -3.16 -9.93
N TRP A 22 -2.37 -2.98 -8.97
CA TRP A 22 -2.05 -2.82 -7.54
C TRP A 22 -1.34 -4.02 -6.90
N ASP A 23 -1.63 -5.25 -7.32
CA ASP A 23 -0.96 -6.45 -6.80
C ASP A 23 0.48 -6.59 -7.32
N GLU A 24 0.72 -6.19 -8.57
CA GLU A 24 2.08 -6.07 -9.11
C GLU A 24 2.85 -4.95 -8.40
N ALA A 25 2.19 -3.83 -8.10
CA ALA A 25 2.78 -2.72 -7.35
C ALA A 25 3.24 -3.18 -5.97
N ASP A 26 2.37 -3.92 -5.26
CA ASP A 26 2.66 -4.49 -3.94
C ASP A 26 3.88 -5.42 -4.00
N ARG A 27 3.89 -6.34 -4.98
CA ARG A 27 4.98 -7.31 -5.15
C ARG A 27 6.30 -6.64 -5.51
N ALA A 28 6.28 -5.73 -6.49
CA ALA A 28 7.45 -4.97 -6.92
C ALA A 28 8.03 -4.16 -5.76
N LEU A 29 7.19 -3.40 -5.05
CA LEU A 29 7.62 -2.59 -3.91
C LEU A 29 8.22 -3.45 -2.79
N LYS A 30 7.58 -4.56 -2.43
CA LYS A 30 8.12 -5.51 -1.43
C LYS A 30 9.48 -6.07 -1.84
N ASN A 31 9.66 -6.42 -3.11
CA ASN A 31 10.91 -6.96 -3.62
C ASN A 31 12.03 -5.91 -3.65
N VAL A 32 11.73 -4.70 -4.13
CA VAL A 32 12.68 -3.58 -4.12
C VAL A 32 13.10 -3.24 -2.70
N ILE A 33 12.17 -3.10 -1.77
CA ILE A 33 12.50 -2.79 -0.37
C ILE A 33 13.33 -3.91 0.26
N ARG A 34 12.96 -5.18 0.04
CA ARG A 34 13.72 -6.33 0.56
C ARG A 34 15.16 -6.32 0.03
N MET A 35 15.33 -6.10 -1.27
CA MET A 35 16.64 -6.01 -1.92
C MET A 35 17.46 -4.85 -1.34
N LEU A 36 16.89 -3.65 -1.30
CA LEU A 36 17.58 -2.46 -0.78
C LEU A 36 17.96 -2.62 0.69
N LEU A 37 17.07 -3.14 1.55
CA LEU A 37 17.40 -3.38 2.96
C LEU A 37 18.54 -4.38 3.14
N SER A 38 18.70 -5.33 2.22
CA SER A 38 19.70 -6.40 2.32
C SER A 38 21.03 -6.01 1.68
N GLN A 39 20.99 -5.27 0.58
CA GLN A 39 22.17 -5.00 -0.25
C GLN A 39 22.64 -3.54 -0.17
N ARG A 40 21.70 -2.59 -0.05
CA ARG A 40 21.96 -1.14 -0.16
C ARG A 40 21.10 -0.32 0.83
N PRO A 41 21.24 -0.54 2.15
CA PRO A 41 20.44 0.19 3.15
C PRO A 41 20.74 1.70 3.15
N ASP A 42 21.91 2.09 2.65
CA ASP A 42 22.30 3.47 2.38
C ASP A 42 21.32 4.18 1.44
N LEU A 43 20.81 3.48 0.43
CA LEU A 43 19.87 4.04 -0.53
C LEU A 43 18.48 4.23 0.09
N ILE A 44 18.02 3.27 0.90
CA ILE A 44 16.72 3.40 1.59
C ILE A 44 16.70 4.60 2.52
N ARG A 45 17.81 4.89 3.20
CA ARG A 45 17.91 6.07 4.07
C ARG A 45 17.56 7.37 3.35
N LEU A 46 17.88 7.49 2.06
CA LEU A 46 17.65 8.72 1.29
C LEU A 46 16.16 9.05 1.11
N TYR A 47 15.28 8.06 1.25
CA TYR A 47 13.84 8.24 1.15
C TYR A 47 13.24 8.87 2.42
N PHE A 48 13.93 8.83 3.55
CA PHE A 48 13.39 9.27 4.85
C PHE A 48 14.08 10.53 5.34
N MET A 49 13.30 11.41 5.98
CA MET A 49 13.89 12.54 6.71
C MET A 49 14.86 12.05 7.79
N PRO A 50 15.96 12.77 8.07
CA PRO A 50 16.98 12.31 9.02
C PRO A 50 16.41 11.92 10.39
N THR A 51 15.47 12.70 10.91
CA THR A 51 14.79 12.43 12.19
C THR A 51 13.94 11.16 12.15
N THR A 52 13.21 10.92 11.06
CA THR A 52 12.45 9.67 10.86
C THR A 52 13.39 8.48 10.74
N TRP A 53 14.50 8.62 10.01
CA TRP A 53 15.48 7.54 9.89
C TRP A 53 16.08 7.15 11.24
N GLN A 54 16.42 8.14 12.09
CA GLN A 54 16.91 7.87 13.44
C GLN A 54 15.89 7.12 14.30
N GLN A 55 14.59 7.38 14.13
CA GLN A 55 13.55 6.61 14.82
C GLN A 55 13.47 5.17 14.31
N ILE A 56 13.56 4.97 13.00
CA ILE A 56 13.56 3.63 12.37
C ILE A 56 14.75 2.79 12.88
N LEU A 57 15.93 3.39 13.04
CA LEU A 57 17.13 2.71 13.54
C LEU A 57 17.01 2.22 15.00
N ARG A 58 16.06 2.75 15.77
CA ARG A 58 15.80 2.32 17.16
C ARG A 58 14.88 1.09 17.24
N LEU A 59 14.26 0.71 16.12
CA LEU A 59 13.37 -0.44 16.04
C LEU A 59 14.18 -1.72 15.82
N ASP A 60 13.60 -2.87 16.17
CA ASP A 60 14.14 -4.13 15.71
C ASP A 60 14.06 -4.24 14.17
N ARG A 61 14.86 -5.14 13.59
CA ARG A 61 14.95 -5.30 12.13
C ARG A 61 13.60 -5.55 11.45
N ARG A 62 12.72 -6.32 12.10
CA ARG A 62 11.40 -6.69 11.54
C ARG A 62 10.44 -5.52 11.60
N GLN A 63 10.43 -4.79 12.71
CA GLN A 63 9.65 -3.58 12.92
C GLN A 63 10.09 -2.49 11.94
N ALA A 64 11.39 -2.25 11.82
CA ALA A 64 11.95 -1.29 10.88
C ALA A 64 11.53 -1.59 9.43
N ALA A 65 11.68 -2.83 8.99
CA ALA A 65 11.25 -3.26 7.66
C ALA A 65 9.75 -3.05 7.43
N THR A 66 8.93 -3.31 8.46
CA THR A 66 7.48 -3.10 8.40
C THR A 66 7.13 -1.62 8.28
N VAL A 67 7.74 -0.76 9.10
CA VAL A 67 7.52 0.70 9.08
C VAL A 67 7.93 1.28 7.73
N ILE A 68 9.07 0.85 7.19
CA ILE A 68 9.54 1.28 5.87
C ILE A 68 8.52 0.88 4.80
N LEU A 69 8.11 -0.39 4.76
CA LEU A 69 7.15 -0.88 3.76
C LEU A 69 5.82 -0.14 3.83
N VAL A 70 5.26 0.00 5.03
CA VAL A 70 4.01 0.74 5.28
C VAL A 70 4.12 2.19 4.80
N THR A 71 5.22 2.88 5.15
CA THR A 71 5.44 4.27 4.74
C THR A 71 5.52 4.41 3.22
N MET A 72 6.24 3.49 2.57
CA MET A 72 6.39 3.48 1.11
C MET A 72 5.06 3.20 0.41
N LYS A 73 4.26 2.25 0.90
CA LYS A 73 2.91 1.99 0.39
C LYS A 73 2.02 3.23 0.52
N GLY A 74 2.04 3.88 1.68
CA GLY A 74 1.28 5.11 1.91
C GLY A 74 1.64 6.21 0.91
N ALA A 75 2.93 6.35 0.61
CA ALA A 75 3.40 7.30 -0.38
C ALA A 75 3.02 6.92 -1.81
N VAL A 76 2.94 5.64 -2.14
CA VAL A 76 2.40 5.19 -3.44
C VAL A 76 0.93 5.59 -3.58
N VAL A 77 0.12 5.39 -2.54
CA VAL A 77 -1.30 5.81 -2.54
C VAL A 77 -1.42 7.33 -2.70
N GLU A 78 -0.66 8.10 -1.93
CA GLU A 78 -0.67 9.56 -1.96
C GLU A 78 -0.24 10.10 -3.34
N ALA A 79 0.81 9.51 -3.93
CA ALA A 79 1.33 9.86 -5.24
C ALA A 79 0.33 9.62 -6.38
N ASN A 80 -0.53 8.60 -6.25
CA ASN A 80 -1.63 8.34 -7.19
C ASN A 80 -2.87 9.23 -6.95
N GLY A 81 -2.83 10.15 -5.98
CA GLY A 81 -3.98 10.98 -5.61
C GLY A 81 -5.05 10.23 -4.81
N ALA A 82 -4.70 9.10 -4.18
CA ALA A 82 -5.60 8.24 -3.41
C ALA A 82 -6.89 7.87 -4.19
N PRO A 83 -6.76 7.19 -5.36
CA PRO A 83 -7.90 6.93 -6.23
C PRO A 83 -8.97 6.07 -5.55
N PRO A 84 -10.25 6.21 -5.95
CA PRO A 84 -11.32 5.33 -5.47
C PRO A 84 -10.97 3.86 -5.66
N ILE A 85 -11.35 3.03 -4.70
CA ILE A 85 -11.06 1.60 -4.72
C ILE A 85 -12.03 0.90 -5.67
N THR A 86 -11.49 0.15 -6.64
CA THR A 86 -12.30 -0.57 -7.64
C THR A 86 -12.19 -2.09 -7.51
N CYS A 87 -11.14 -2.59 -6.85
CA CYS A 87 -10.85 -4.02 -6.73
C CYS A 87 -10.27 -4.38 -5.35
N TRP A 88 -10.23 -5.68 -5.07
CA TRP A 88 -9.71 -6.20 -3.80
C TRP A 88 -8.21 -5.99 -3.65
N GLU A 89 -7.43 -6.10 -4.73
CA GLU A 89 -5.98 -5.93 -4.74
C GLU A 89 -5.60 -4.53 -4.25
N GLN A 90 -6.32 -3.51 -4.73
CA GLN A 90 -6.20 -2.13 -4.27
C GLN A 90 -6.67 -1.98 -2.83
N ALA A 91 -7.82 -2.55 -2.45
CA ALA A 91 -8.33 -2.50 -1.07
C ALA A 91 -7.32 -3.10 -0.08
N ARG A 92 -6.74 -4.25 -0.43
CA ARG A 92 -5.67 -4.91 0.34
C ARG A 92 -4.42 -4.04 0.40
N PHE A 93 -4.02 -3.41 -0.70
CA PHE A 93 -2.89 -2.48 -0.71
C PHE A 93 -3.12 -1.35 0.30
N TYR A 94 -4.31 -0.76 0.32
CA TYR A 94 -4.70 0.32 1.23
C TYR A 94 -4.72 -0.13 2.68
N LEU A 95 -5.26 -1.32 2.98
CA LEU A 95 -5.21 -1.92 4.33
C LEU A 95 -3.77 -2.13 4.81
N ASP A 96 -2.90 -2.62 3.92
CA ASP A 96 -1.50 -2.87 4.25
C ASP A 96 -0.70 -1.58 4.49
N THR A 97 -1.22 -0.40 4.11
CA THR A 97 -0.56 0.87 4.44
C THR A 97 -0.62 1.17 5.94
N ARG A 98 -1.57 0.62 6.70
CA ARG A 98 -1.81 0.96 8.11
C ARG A 98 -1.99 2.45 8.40
N ILE A 99 -2.33 3.24 7.39
CA ILE A 99 -2.66 4.66 7.54
C ILE A 99 -4.18 4.75 7.73
N PRO A 100 -4.67 5.35 8.83
CA PRO A 100 -6.09 5.31 9.19
C PRO A 100 -7.05 5.74 8.07
N VAL A 101 -6.70 6.76 7.30
CA VAL A 101 -7.55 7.24 6.18
C VAL A 101 -7.69 6.18 5.08
N TYR A 102 -6.59 5.52 4.69
CA TYR A 102 -6.62 4.51 3.63
C TYR A 102 -7.23 3.19 4.11
N GLU A 103 -6.97 2.80 5.37
CA GLU A 103 -7.67 1.67 5.98
C GLU A 103 -9.19 1.90 6.02
N GLY A 104 -9.63 3.12 6.35
CA GLY A 104 -11.03 3.51 6.36
C GLY A 104 -11.69 3.35 4.99
N LEU A 105 -11.04 3.84 3.94
CA LEU A 105 -11.52 3.69 2.55
C LEU A 105 -11.64 2.22 2.15
N ALA A 106 -10.64 1.39 2.46
CA ALA A 106 -10.67 -0.03 2.12
C ALA A 106 -11.73 -0.81 2.90
N ARG A 107 -11.92 -0.51 4.18
CA ARG A 107 -12.99 -1.12 4.99
C ARG A 107 -14.37 -0.72 4.50
N ALA A 108 -14.56 0.55 4.13
CA ALA A 108 -15.81 1.02 3.54
C ALA A 108 -16.11 0.31 2.21
N TRP A 109 -15.09 0.15 1.36
CA TRP A 109 -15.23 -0.61 0.12
C TRP A 109 -15.61 -2.08 0.36
N CYS A 110 -14.96 -2.75 1.32
CA CYS A 110 -15.31 -4.13 1.69
C CYS A 110 -16.71 -4.27 2.29
N ALA A 111 -17.20 -3.27 3.02
CA ALA A 111 -18.56 -3.27 3.52
C ALA A 111 -19.60 -3.17 2.38
N ALA A 112 -19.27 -2.44 1.32
CA ALA A 112 -20.11 -2.34 0.12
C ALA A 112 -19.97 -3.55 -0.83
N HIS A 113 -18.84 -4.25 -0.80
CA HIS A 113 -18.53 -5.39 -1.67
C HIS A 113 -18.06 -6.61 -0.85
N PRO A 114 -18.93 -7.19 0.00
CA PRO A 114 -18.53 -8.24 0.94
C PRO A 114 -18.00 -9.49 0.24
N ASP A 115 -18.54 -9.84 -0.94
CA ASP A 115 -18.14 -11.04 -1.69
C ASP A 115 -16.70 -10.94 -2.23
N ASN A 116 -16.23 -9.73 -2.50
CA ASN A 116 -14.88 -9.47 -2.99
C ASN A 116 -13.83 -9.41 -1.87
N CYS A 117 -14.24 -9.42 -0.60
CA CYS A 117 -13.34 -9.34 0.54
C CYS A 117 -13.27 -10.66 1.33
N PRO A 118 -12.13 -10.96 1.99
CA PRO A 118 -12.00 -12.09 2.90
C PRO A 118 -13.03 -12.04 4.04
N ALA A 119 -13.52 -13.20 4.47
CA ALA A 119 -14.57 -13.32 5.48
C ALA A 119 -14.34 -12.51 6.76
N ARG A 120 -13.09 -12.38 7.21
CA ARG A 120 -12.71 -11.60 8.41
C ARG A 120 -12.93 -10.08 8.28
N LEU A 121 -13.03 -9.56 7.06
CA LEU A 121 -13.25 -8.15 6.75
C LEU A 121 -14.67 -7.86 6.30
N ARG A 122 -15.46 -8.91 6.07
CA ARG A 122 -16.91 -8.79 5.92
C ARG A 122 -17.43 -8.39 7.29
N THR A 123 -17.72 -7.11 7.48
CA THR A 123 -18.65 -6.71 8.53
C THR A 123 -19.87 -7.61 8.37
N GLN A 124 -20.35 -8.20 9.47
CA GLN A 124 -21.60 -8.96 9.47
C GLN A 124 -22.76 -8.02 9.16
N THR A 125 -22.88 -7.62 7.90
CA THR A 125 -24.06 -6.96 7.39
C THR A 125 -25.04 -8.10 7.19
N ASN A 126 -25.90 -8.25 8.19
CA ASN A 126 -27.01 -9.18 8.23
C ASN A 126 -27.78 -9.16 6.89
N SER A 127 -28.22 -10.34 6.46
CA SER A 127 -29.01 -10.66 5.26
C SER A 127 -29.81 -9.51 4.65
N GLN A 128 -29.60 -9.23 3.35
CA GLN A 128 -30.69 -9.12 2.35
C GLN A 128 -30.17 -8.84 0.90
N ASN A 129 -30.53 -9.78 0.03
CA ASN A 129 -30.67 -9.77 -1.45
C ASN A 129 -29.46 -9.70 -2.41
N PRO A 130 -29.40 -10.60 -3.42
CA PRO A 130 -28.38 -10.58 -4.47
C PRO A 130 -28.88 -9.86 -5.73
N THR A 131 -28.12 -8.86 -6.19
CA THR A 131 -28.24 -8.39 -7.58
C THR A 131 -26.85 -8.06 -8.15
N ALA A 132 -26.33 -9.05 -8.88
CA ALA A 132 -25.59 -8.98 -10.15
C ALA A 132 -24.47 -7.94 -10.38
N LEU A 133 -23.28 -8.51 -10.65
CA LEU A 133 -22.35 -8.26 -11.76
C LEU A 133 -21.83 -6.84 -12.03
N THR A 134 -20.51 -6.71 -11.95
CA THR A 134 -19.67 -6.43 -13.15
C THR A 134 -18.23 -6.87 -12.91
N ASP A 135 -17.75 -7.74 -13.80
CA ASP A 135 -16.32 -8.04 -13.98
C ASP A 135 -15.61 -6.79 -14.50
N GLY A 136 -14.86 -6.13 -13.63
CA GLY A 136 -13.91 -5.08 -14.00
C GLY A 136 -12.52 -5.67 -14.12
N HIS A 137 -12.03 -5.84 -15.35
CA HIS A 137 -10.63 -6.12 -15.61
C HIS A 137 -9.76 -5.07 -14.89
N CYS A 138 -8.84 -5.50 -14.02
CA CYS A 138 -7.82 -4.61 -13.48
C CYS A 138 -6.90 -4.18 -14.62
N SER A 139 -6.85 -2.88 -14.87
CA SER A 139 -5.83 -2.22 -15.68
C SER A 139 -5.22 -1.10 -14.85
#